data_AF-A0A8S0FHP6-F1
#
_entry.id   AF-A0A8S0FHP6-F1
#
_cell.length_a   1.000
_cell.length_b   1.000
_cell.length_c   1.000
_cell.angle_alpha   90.00
_cell.angle_beta   90.00
_cell.angle_gamma   90.00
#
_symmetry.space_group_name_H-M   'P 1'
#
loop_
_entity.id
_entity.type
_entity.pdbx_description
1 polymer ?
#
loop_
_entity_poly.entity_id
_entity_poly.type
_entity_poly.pdbx_seq_one_letter_code
_entity_poly.pdbx_strand_id
1 'polypeptide(L)'
;MQNEFAGNISALADAENISRKIITRCINTAKLPKSVVALFSHPGELSARSGDALQKAFTDKEELLKQQASNLHEQKKAGVIFEAEEVITLLTSVLKTSSASRTSLSSRHQFAPGATVLYKGDKMVLNLDRSRVPTECIEKIEAILKELEKPAP
;
A
#
# COMPACT_ATOMS: atom_id res chain seq x y z
N MET A 1 -12.66 -17.17 -23.21
CA MET A 1 -11.94 -15.92 -23.55
C MET A 1 -10.58 -16.13 -24.24
N GLN A 2 -9.71 -17.08 -23.85
CA GLN A 2 -8.39 -17.22 -24.51
C GLN A 2 -8.44 -17.60 -26.01
N ASN A 3 -9.52 -18.20 -26.50
CA ASN A 3 -9.61 -18.71 -27.88
C ASN A 3 -10.33 -17.82 -28.89
N GLU A 4 -11.00 -16.74 -28.48
CA GLU A 4 -11.88 -15.99 -29.38
C GLU A 4 -11.10 -15.01 -30.28
N PHE A 5 -10.00 -14.46 -29.77
CA PHE A 5 -9.18 -13.47 -30.49
C PHE A 5 -7.73 -13.91 -30.71
N ALA A 6 -7.37 -15.14 -30.36
CA ALA A 6 -6.02 -15.71 -30.54
C ALA A 6 -4.85 -14.83 -30.03
N GLY A 7 -5.08 -14.06 -28.95
CA GLY A 7 -4.10 -13.12 -28.41
C GLY A 7 -3.94 -11.80 -29.19
N ASN A 8 -4.77 -11.56 -30.22
CA ASN A 8 -4.78 -10.32 -30.99
C ASN A 8 -5.50 -9.19 -30.22
N ILE A 9 -4.70 -8.32 -29.61
CA ILE A 9 -5.18 -7.17 -28.84
C ILE A 9 -5.97 -6.18 -29.71
N SER A 10 -5.67 -6.06 -31.01
CA SER A 10 -6.40 -5.19 -31.91
C SER A 10 -7.82 -5.69 -32.15
N ALA A 11 -7.98 -6.99 -32.43
CA ALA A 11 -9.30 -7.58 -32.62
C ALA A 11 -10.18 -7.46 -31.37
N LEU A 12 -9.59 -7.66 -30.18
CA LEU A 12 -10.30 -7.47 -28.90
C LEU A 12 -10.69 -5.99 -28.67
N ALA A 13 -9.82 -5.04 -29.05
CA ALA A 13 -10.11 -3.61 -28.94
C ALA A 13 -11.26 -3.16 -29.83
N ASP A 14 -11.29 -3.67 -31.07
CA ASP A 14 -12.34 -3.35 -32.02
C ASP A 14 -13.68 -3.98 -31.59
N ALA A 15 -13.66 -5.22 -31.06
CA ALA A 15 -14.86 -5.90 -30.55
C ALA A 15 -15.46 -5.22 -29.30
N GLU A 16 -14.61 -4.76 -28.37
CA GLU A 16 -15.04 -4.10 -27.14
C GLU A 16 -15.27 -2.58 -27.33
N ASN A 17 -15.00 -2.02 -28.51
CA ASN A 17 -15.02 -0.59 -28.80
C ASN A 17 -14.22 0.25 -27.77
N ILE A 18 -13.07 -0.27 -27.36
CA ILE A 18 -12.19 0.32 -26.35
C ILE A 18 -10.77 0.39 -26.90
N SER A 19 -10.03 1.45 -26.58
CA SER A 19 -8.64 1.59 -27.03
C SER A 19 -7.77 0.40 -26.62
N ARG A 20 -6.97 -0.11 -27.57
CA ARG A 20 -5.92 -1.14 -27.34
C ARG A 20 -5.09 -0.86 -26.08
N LYS A 21 -4.78 0.40 -25.80
CA LYS A 21 -3.98 0.81 -24.62
C LYS A 21 -4.68 0.48 -23.29
N ILE A 22 -6.00 0.57 -23.24
CA ILE A 22 -6.78 0.23 -22.04
C ILE A 22 -6.78 -1.29 -21.84
N ILE A 23 -7.01 -2.05 -22.91
CA ILE A 23 -6.92 -3.52 -22.87
C ILE A 23 -5.53 -3.98 -22.42
N THR A 24 -4.46 -3.44 -23.01
CA THR A 24 -3.09 -3.77 -22.59
C THR A 24 -2.85 -3.47 -21.11
N ARG A 25 -3.32 -2.33 -20.62
CA ARG A 25 -3.18 -1.96 -19.21
C ARG A 25 -3.91 -2.95 -18.30
N CYS A 26 -5.16 -3.26 -18.59
CA CYS A 26 -5.95 -4.22 -17.81
C CYS A 26 -5.34 -5.62 -17.84
N ILE A 27 -4.83 -6.08 -19.00
CA ILE A 27 -4.13 -7.37 -19.13
C ILE A 27 -2.87 -7.38 -18.25
N ASN A 28 -2.06 -6.32 -18.28
CA ASN A 28 -0.85 -6.27 -17.46
C ASN A 28 -1.18 -6.21 -15.96
N THR A 29 -2.20 -5.46 -15.55
CA THR A 29 -2.71 -5.50 -14.18
C THR A 29 -3.17 -6.90 -13.77
N ALA A 30 -3.86 -7.63 -14.66
CA ALA A 30 -4.35 -8.98 -14.39
C ALA A 30 -3.24 -10.03 -14.28
N LYS A 31 -2.03 -9.76 -14.81
CA LYS A 31 -0.85 -10.61 -14.65
C LYS A 31 -0.18 -10.45 -13.28
N LEU A 32 -0.56 -9.45 -12.48
CA LEU A 32 0.02 -9.28 -11.15
C LEU A 32 -0.34 -10.46 -10.25
N PRO A 33 0.57 -10.90 -9.36
CA PRO A 33 0.26 -11.93 -8.38
C PRO A 33 -0.96 -11.58 -7.53
N LYS A 34 -1.82 -12.56 -7.23
CA LYS A 34 -2.99 -12.36 -6.37
C LYS A 34 -2.63 -11.82 -4.98
N SER A 35 -1.45 -12.17 -4.47
CA SER A 35 -0.91 -11.64 -3.22
C SER A 35 -0.73 -10.12 -3.25
N VAL A 36 -0.38 -9.54 -4.40
CA VAL A 36 -0.28 -8.08 -4.58
C VAL A 36 -1.66 -7.44 -4.56
N VAL A 37 -2.63 -8.01 -5.28
CA VAL A 37 -4.01 -7.48 -5.32
C VAL A 37 -4.66 -7.52 -3.93
N ALA A 38 -4.34 -8.53 -3.12
CA ALA A 38 -4.85 -8.67 -1.76
C ALA A 38 -4.33 -7.62 -0.76
N LEU A 39 -3.29 -6.84 -1.11
CA LEU A 39 -2.81 -5.75 -0.26
C LEU A 39 -3.81 -4.58 -0.21
N PHE A 40 -4.56 -4.37 -1.29
CA PHE A 40 -5.58 -3.33 -1.40
C PHE A 40 -6.86 -3.74 -0.67
N SER A 41 -7.61 -2.77 -0.15
CA SER A 41 -8.87 -3.04 0.56
C SER A 41 -9.98 -3.41 -0.42
N HIS A 42 -9.92 -2.83 -1.62
CA HIS A 42 -10.80 -3.15 -2.73
C HIS A 42 -9.97 -3.27 -4.02
N PRO A 43 -10.20 -4.26 -4.89
CA PRO A 43 -9.40 -4.46 -6.12
C PRO A 43 -9.44 -3.24 -7.06
N GLY A 44 -10.49 -2.43 -6.99
CA GLY A 44 -10.63 -1.17 -7.74
C GLY A 44 -9.73 -0.03 -7.27
N GLU A 45 -9.10 -0.13 -6.10
CA GLU A 45 -8.09 0.84 -5.64
C GLU A 45 -6.80 0.76 -6.46
N LEU A 46 -6.52 -0.42 -7.05
CA LEU A 46 -5.44 -0.58 -8.00
C LEU A 46 -5.90 -0.16 -9.40
N SER A 47 -5.54 1.06 -9.79
CA SER A 47 -5.87 1.55 -11.13
C SER A 47 -5.19 0.72 -12.23
N ALA A 48 -5.84 0.60 -13.40
CA ALA A 48 -5.23 -0.05 -14.56
C ALA A 48 -3.90 0.60 -15.01
N ARG A 49 -3.71 1.90 -14.72
CA ARG A 49 -2.45 2.61 -15.01
C ARG A 49 -1.34 2.17 -14.05
N SER A 50 -1.63 2.19 -12.76
CA SER A 50 -0.66 1.82 -11.72
C SER A 50 -0.32 0.33 -11.78
N GLY A 51 -1.30 -0.53 -12.06
CA GLY A 51 -1.08 -1.96 -12.24
C GLY A 51 -0.23 -2.29 -13.47
N ASP A 52 -0.45 -1.62 -14.61
CA ASP A 52 0.41 -1.72 -15.80
C ASP A 52 1.85 -1.29 -15.52
N ALA A 53 2.03 -0.16 -14.83
CA ALA A 53 3.36 0.34 -14.45
C ALA A 53 4.06 -0.62 -13.49
N LEU A 54 3.33 -1.16 -12.51
CA LEU A 54 3.86 -2.12 -11.54
C LEU A 54 4.28 -3.43 -12.22
N GLN A 55 3.44 -4.00 -13.09
CA GLN A 55 3.78 -5.22 -13.81
C GLN A 55 5.03 -5.03 -14.67
N LYS A 56 5.14 -3.89 -15.37
CA LYS A 56 6.33 -3.56 -16.16
C LYS A 56 7.59 -3.40 -15.31
N ALA A 57 7.50 -2.73 -14.17
CA ALA A 57 8.63 -2.52 -13.27
C ALA A 57 9.20 -3.84 -12.72
N PHE A 58 8.35 -4.86 -12.58
CA PHE A 58 8.70 -6.19 -12.07
C PHE A 58 8.78 -7.26 -13.16
N THR A 59 8.88 -6.86 -14.43
CA THR A 59 9.19 -7.80 -15.52
C THR A 59 10.50 -8.53 -15.18
N ASP A 60 10.48 -9.86 -15.27
CA ASP A 60 11.58 -10.75 -14.90
C ASP A 60 12.00 -10.73 -13.41
N LYS A 61 11.21 -10.07 -12.55
CA LYS A 61 11.46 -9.91 -11.10
C LYS A 61 10.23 -10.28 -10.26
N GLU A 62 9.41 -11.22 -10.75
CA GLU A 62 8.14 -11.61 -10.11
C GLU A 62 8.33 -12.10 -8.67
N GLU A 63 9.40 -12.85 -8.39
CA GLU A 63 9.68 -13.36 -7.04
C GLU A 63 9.99 -12.23 -6.04
N LEU A 64 10.69 -11.17 -6.47
CA LEU A 64 10.91 -9.98 -5.63
C LEU A 64 9.58 -9.28 -5.30
N LEU A 65 8.66 -9.22 -6.25
CA LEU A 65 7.33 -8.65 -6.04
C LEU A 65 6.53 -9.48 -5.04
N LYS A 66 6.56 -10.81 -5.15
CA LYS A 66 5.88 -11.73 -4.21
C LYS A 66 6.45 -11.62 -2.80
N GLN A 67 7.77 -11.55 -2.66
CA GLN A 67 8.44 -11.38 -1.37
C GLN A 67 8.04 -10.05 -0.71
N GLN A 68 8.10 -8.93 -1.46
CA GLN A 68 7.65 -7.63 -0.93
C GLN A 68 6.17 -7.65 -0.56
N ALA A 69 5.32 -8.26 -1.38
CA ALA A 69 3.90 -8.37 -1.05
C ALA A 69 3.67 -9.18 0.24
N SER A 70 4.46 -10.23 0.47
CA SER A 70 4.38 -11.04 1.69
C SER A 70 4.78 -10.23 2.93
N ASN A 71 5.87 -9.46 2.84
CA ASN A 71 6.30 -8.57 3.93
C ASN A 71 5.24 -7.50 4.26
N LEU A 72 4.56 -6.95 3.26
CA LEU A 72 3.48 -5.98 3.47
C LEU A 72 2.23 -6.63 4.06
N HIS A 73 1.94 -7.88 3.72
CA HIS A 73 0.87 -8.65 4.36
C HIS A 73 1.12 -8.89 5.84
N GLU A 74 2.35 -9.19 6.23
CA GLU A 74 2.73 -9.34 7.65
C GLU A 74 2.53 -8.03 8.42
N GLN A 75 2.92 -6.90 7.83
CA GLN A 75 2.68 -5.58 8.41
C GLN A 75 1.18 -5.26 8.54
N LYS A 76 0.38 -5.60 7.52
CA LYS A 76 -1.07 -5.43 7.56
C LYS A 76 -1.71 -6.30 8.65
N LYS A 77 -1.24 -7.54 8.80
CA LYS A 77 -1.67 -8.46 9.86
C LYS A 77 -1.29 -7.94 11.25
N ALA A 78 -0.19 -7.21 11.38
CA ALA A 78 0.23 -6.55 12.61
C ALA A 78 -0.58 -5.27 12.93
N GLY A 79 -1.56 -4.87 12.11
CA GLY A 79 -2.41 -3.70 12.34
C GLY A 79 -1.95 -2.42 11.62
N VAL A 80 -0.94 -2.51 10.75
CA VAL A 80 -0.55 -1.39 9.88
C VAL A 80 -1.59 -1.23 8.76
N ILE A 81 -2.08 -0.01 8.56
CA ILE A 81 -3.02 0.37 7.51
C ILE A 81 -2.25 1.18 6.46
N PHE A 82 -2.31 0.73 5.22
CA PHE A 82 -1.71 1.40 4.07
C PHE A 82 -2.81 1.89 3.14
N GLU A 83 -2.65 3.11 2.63
CA GLU A 83 -3.46 3.60 1.52
C GLU A 83 -2.93 3.04 0.18
N ALA A 84 -3.76 3.04 -0.86
CA ALA A 84 -3.42 2.42 -2.15
C ALA A 84 -2.12 2.95 -2.78
N GLU A 85 -1.90 4.27 -2.75
CA GLU A 85 -0.67 4.91 -3.23
C GLU A 85 0.57 4.50 -2.39
N GLU A 86 0.40 4.26 -1.10
CA GLU A 86 1.47 3.82 -0.22
C GLU A 86 1.86 2.38 -0.52
N VAL A 87 0.87 1.50 -0.74
CA VAL A 87 1.12 0.11 -1.17
C VAL A 87 1.95 0.08 -2.45
N ILE A 88 1.57 0.86 -3.46
CA ILE A 88 2.30 0.92 -4.75
C ILE A 88 3.74 1.43 -4.54
N THR A 89 3.90 2.47 -3.72
CA THR A 89 5.21 3.06 -3.41
C THR A 89 6.11 2.08 -2.66
N LEU A 90 5.57 1.37 -1.67
CA LEU A 90 6.30 0.37 -0.88
C LEU A 90 6.69 -0.82 -1.75
N LEU A 91 5.78 -1.31 -2.60
CA LEU A 91 6.08 -2.39 -3.54
C LEU A 91 7.22 -1.99 -4.47
N THR A 92 7.20 -0.79 -5.07
CA THR A 92 8.26 -0.33 -5.97
C THR A 92 9.55 0.12 -5.28
N SER A 93 9.54 0.31 -3.96
CA SER A 93 10.72 0.76 -3.20
C SER A 93 11.90 -0.22 -3.29
N VAL A 94 11.62 -1.53 -3.37
CA VAL A 94 12.64 -2.58 -3.49
C VAL A 94 13.48 -2.46 -4.78
N LEU A 95 12.96 -1.78 -5.80
CA LEU A 95 13.66 -1.56 -7.07
C LEU A 95 14.54 -0.30 -7.03
N LYS A 96 14.35 0.58 -6.04
CA LYS A 96 15.15 1.80 -5.88
C LYS A 96 16.35 1.47 -5.00
N THR A 97 17.54 1.40 -5.60
CA THR A 97 18.80 1.40 -4.84
C THR A 97 18.79 2.62 -3.93
N SER A 98 18.83 2.40 -2.62
CA SER A 98 18.81 3.41 -1.55
C SER A 98 19.44 4.75 -1.96
N SER A 99 18.66 5.66 -2.52
CA SER A 99 19.07 7.03 -2.79
C SER A 99 17.83 7.88 -3.11
N ALA A 100 17.61 8.85 -2.24
CA ALA A 100 16.88 10.08 -2.52
C ALA A 100 15.42 9.95 -2.99
N SER A 101 14.52 9.62 -2.05
CA SER A 101 13.25 10.33 -1.89
C SER A 101 12.50 9.68 -0.72
N ARG A 102 12.71 10.21 0.49
CA ARG A 102 11.73 10.12 1.58
C ARG A 102 10.49 10.90 1.13
N THR A 103 9.76 10.38 0.14
CA THR A 103 8.36 10.74 -0.01
C THR A 103 7.73 10.30 1.30
N SER A 104 7.14 11.25 2.03
CA SER A 104 6.64 11.07 3.37
C SER A 104 5.58 9.96 3.38
N LEU A 105 6.02 8.72 3.56
CA LEU A 105 5.15 7.57 3.76
C LEU A 105 4.43 7.85 5.07
N SER A 106 3.13 8.10 4.95
CA SER A 106 2.29 8.47 6.07
C SER A 106 1.64 7.21 6.64
N SER A 107 2.42 6.29 7.21
CA SER A 107 1.86 5.03 7.67
C SER A 107 0.92 5.25 8.87
N ARG A 108 -0.33 4.79 8.74
CA ARG A 108 -1.27 4.75 9.85
C ARG A 108 -1.22 3.36 10.48
N HIS A 109 -1.09 3.28 11.80
CA HIS A 109 -1.18 2.05 12.55
C HIS A 109 -2.38 2.10 13.49
N GLN A 110 -3.21 1.07 13.49
CA GLN A 110 -4.32 0.96 14.42
C GLN A 110 -4.04 -0.15 15.43
N PHE A 111 -3.76 0.24 16.67
CA PHE A 111 -3.46 -0.70 17.76
C PHE A 111 -4.75 -1.25 18.40
N ALA A 112 -5.78 -0.42 18.51
CA ALA A 112 -7.09 -0.81 19.05
C ALA A 112 -8.21 0.05 18.44
N PRO A 113 -9.50 -0.35 18.54
CA PRO A 113 -10.61 0.52 18.19
C PRO A 113 -10.55 1.83 18.98
N GLY A 114 -10.33 2.96 18.30
CA GLY A 114 -10.13 4.26 18.96
C GLY A 114 -8.69 4.58 19.37
N ALA A 115 -7.72 3.71 19.09
CA ALA A 115 -6.29 3.98 19.31
C ALA A 115 -5.51 3.83 17.99
N THR A 116 -5.22 4.96 17.35
CA THR A 116 -4.51 5.01 16.07
C THR A 116 -3.29 5.92 16.17
N VAL A 117 -2.24 5.56 15.44
CA VAL A 117 -1.04 6.35 15.29
C VAL A 117 -0.83 6.64 13.83
N LEU A 118 -0.63 7.90 13.49
CA LEU A 118 -0.25 8.32 12.15
C LEU A 118 1.21 8.78 12.19
N TYR A 119 2.08 8.05 11.53
CA TYR A 119 3.44 8.50 11.27
C TYR A 119 3.42 9.33 9.99
N LYS A 120 3.96 10.54 10.00
CA LYS A 120 4.07 11.41 8.81
C LYS A 120 5.44 12.09 8.82
N GLY A 121 6.40 11.50 8.10
CA GLY A 121 7.78 11.95 8.14
C GLY A 121 8.36 11.81 9.55
N ASP A 122 8.86 12.91 10.12
CA ASP A 122 9.44 12.95 11.47
C ASP A 122 8.41 13.28 12.56
N LYS A 123 7.11 13.28 12.21
CA LYS A 123 6.02 13.57 13.14
C LYS A 123 5.19 12.32 13.38
N MET A 124 4.90 12.03 14.64
CA MET A 124 3.93 11.01 15.06
C MET A 124 2.71 11.69 15.64
N VAL A 125 1.52 11.41 15.09
CA VAL A 125 0.23 11.89 15.63
C VAL A 125 -0.49 10.71 16.26
N LEU A 126 -0.56 10.71 17.59
CA LEU A 126 -1.36 9.76 18.35
C LEU A 126 -2.81 10.26 18.40
N ASN A 127 -3.76 9.43 17.99
CA ASN A 127 -5.18 9.71 18.11
C ASN A 127 -5.83 8.64 19.00
N LEU A 128 -6.29 9.09 20.17
CA LEU A 128 -6.90 8.27 21.23
C LEU A 128 -8.31 8.78 21.51
N ASP A 129 -9.30 7.91 21.33
CA ASP A 129 -10.69 8.15 21.66
C ASP A 129 -10.93 7.82 23.14
N ARG A 130 -11.17 8.86 23.96
CA ARG A 130 -11.45 8.74 25.41
C ARG A 130 -12.69 7.90 25.72
N SER A 131 -13.58 7.68 24.75
CA SER A 131 -14.77 6.84 24.94
C SER A 131 -14.49 5.34 24.73
N ARG A 132 -13.40 4.99 24.05
CA ARG A 132 -13.07 3.60 23.67
C ARG A 132 -11.76 3.09 24.27
N VAL A 133 -10.90 3.99 24.75
CA VAL A 133 -9.61 3.66 25.36
C VAL A 133 -9.71 3.83 26.88
N PRO A 134 -9.23 2.86 27.69
CA PRO A 134 -9.23 2.98 29.14
C PRO A 134 -8.46 4.22 29.63
N THR A 135 -9.01 4.94 30.60
CA THR A 135 -8.40 6.15 31.18
C THR A 135 -6.99 5.89 31.71
N GLU A 136 -6.75 4.70 32.29
CA GLU A 136 -5.42 4.28 32.76
C GLU A 136 -4.35 4.27 31.64
N CYS A 137 -4.73 3.90 30.42
CA CYS A 137 -3.81 3.91 29.28
C CYS A 137 -3.49 5.33 28.84
N ILE A 138 -4.48 6.23 28.90
CA ILE A 138 -4.32 7.65 28.54
C ILE A 138 -3.42 8.34 29.56
N GLU A 139 -3.62 8.09 30.85
CA GLU A 139 -2.78 8.63 31.92
C GLU A 139 -1.32 8.19 31.80
N LYS A 140 -1.07 6.92 31.43
CA LYS A 140 0.30 6.42 31.17
C LYS A 140 0.96 7.16 30.00
N ILE A 141 0.21 7.42 28.92
CA ILE A 141 0.73 8.15 27.76
C ILE A 141 0.98 9.62 28.12
N GLU A 142 0.08 10.26 28.85
CA GLU A 142 0.26 11.62 29.36
C GLU A 142 1.45 11.72 30.33
N ALA A 143 1.69 10.70 31.17
CA ALA A 143 2.85 10.65 32.06
C ALA A 143 4.17 10.62 31.27
N ILE A 144 4.26 9.79 30.23
CA ILE A 144 5.43 9.75 29.33
C ILE A 144 5.64 11.11 28.66
N LEU A 145 4.57 11.76 28.18
CA LEU A 145 4.66 13.09 27.58
C LEU A 145 5.11 14.17 28.58
N LYS A 146 4.66 14.09 29.84
CA LYS A 146 5.08 14.98 30.92
C LYS A 146 6.55 14.77 31.33
N GLU A 147 7.07 13.54 31.24
CA GLU A 147 8.50 13.30 31.49
C GLU A 147 9.39 14.02 30.47
N LEU A 148 8.93 14.13 29.23
CA LEU A 148 9.63 14.86 28.16
C LEU A 148 9.51 16.38 28.29
N GLU A 149 8.56 16.89 29.10
CA GLU A 149 8.40 18.31 29.39
C GLU A 149 9.47 18.83 30.36
N LYS A 150 10.17 17.93 31.08
CA LYS A 150 11.33 18.32 31.86
C LYS A 150 12.43 18.81 30.90
N PRO A 151 12.93 20.05 31.06
CA PRO A 151 13.97 20.58 30.19
C PRO A 151 15.18 19.65 30.25
N ALA A 152 15.71 19.29 29.08
CA ALA A 152 17.03 18.70 28.99
C ALA A 152 18.03 19.62 29.74
N PRO A 153 18.95 19.05 30.55
CA PRO A 153 19.96 19.83 31.26
C PRO A 153 20.89 20.60 30.31
#